data_AF-A0A959KZI0-F1
#
_entry.id   AF-A0A959KZI0-F1
#
_cell.length_a   1.000
_cell.length_b   1.000
_cell.length_c   1.000
_cell.angle_alpha   90.00
_cell.angle_beta   90.00
_cell.angle_gamma   90.00
#
_symmetry.space_group_name_H-M   'P 1'
#
loop_
_entity.id
_entity.type
_entity.pdbx_description
1 polymer ?
#
loop_
_entity_poly.entity_id
_entity_poly.type
_entity_poly.pdbx_seq_one_letter_code
_entity_poly.pdbx_strand_id
1 'polypeptide(L)' 'MNKPALSEREAQIIKLIAWEYTSEEIGKKLFLSTETIRTYRKNLFCKLDVTNVAGLVRRAFECEILQVG' A
#
# COMPACT_ATOMS: atom_id res chain seq x y z
N MET A 1 -1.64 20.23 -0.79
CA MET A 1 -2.08 18.90 -1.26
C MET A 1 -2.46 18.08 -0.04
N ASN A 2 -3.67 17.53 0.03
CA ASN A 2 -4.12 16.76 1.20
C ASN A 2 -3.42 15.39 1.21
N LYS A 3 -2.51 15.19 2.16
CA LYS A 3 -1.88 13.89 2.39
C LYS A 3 -2.96 12.94 2.92
N PRO A 4 -3.29 11.85 2.21
CA PRO A 4 -4.27 10.89 2.70
C PRO A 4 -3.76 10.35 4.03
N ALA A 5 -4.61 10.41 5.06
CA ALA A 5 -4.30 9.88 6.38
C ALA A 5 -4.25 8.35 6.30
N LEU A 6 -3.06 7.84 6.00
CA LEU A 6 -2.75 6.43 6.02
C LEU A 6 -2.24 6.04 7.39
N SER A 7 -2.74 4.92 7.91
CA SER A 7 -2.16 4.31 9.10
C SER A 7 -0.76 3.77 8.79
N GLU A 8 0.07 3.61 9.80
CA GLU A 8 1.42 3.03 9.63
C GLU A 8 1.40 1.67 8.92
N ARG A 9 0.38 0.85 9.21
CA ARG A 9 0.16 -0.44 8.53
C ARG A 9 -0.12 -0.29 7.04
N GLU A 10 -0.91 0.70 6.66
CA GLU A 10 -1.22 0.99 5.26
C GLU A 10 0.03 1.44 4.50
N ALA A 11 0.84 2.31 5.10
CA ALA A 11 2.12 2.72 4.53
C ALA A 11 3.11 1.56 4.38
N GLN A 12 3.20 0.66 5.37
CA GLN A 12 4.02 -0.55 5.28
C GLN A 12 3.58 -1.45 4.12
N ILE A 13 2.27 -1.66 3.96
CA ILE A 13 1.72 -2.49 2.88
C ILE A 13 2.03 -1.87 1.52
N ILE A 14 1.84 -0.55 1.34
CA ILE A 14 2.23 0.15 0.10
C ILE A 14 3.72 -0.04 -0.20
N LYS A 15 4.59 0.10 0.79
CA LYS A 15 6.04 -0.09 0.61
C LYS A 15 6.40 -1.49 0.15
N LEU A 16 5.76 -2.50 0.73
CA LEU A 16 5.99 -3.88 0.31
C LEU A 16 5.42 -4.16 -1.09
N ILE A 17 4.30 -3.53 -1.47
CA ILE A 17 3.77 -3.60 -2.83
C ILE A 17 4.72 -2.94 -3.83
N ALA A 18 5.34 -1.81 -3.47
CA ALA A 18 6.34 -1.13 -4.30
C ALA A 18 7.63 -1.93 -4.48
N TRP A 19 7.94 -2.84 -3.54
CA TRP A 19 9.01 -3.84 -3.66
C TRP A 19 8.53 -5.17 -4.28
N GLU A 20 7.41 -5.13 -5.00
CA GLU A 20 6.89 -6.25 -5.80
C GLU A 20 6.50 -7.49 -5.00
N TYR A 21 6.29 -7.37 -3.68
CA TYR A 21 5.81 -8.51 -2.89
C TYR A 21 4.35 -8.84 -3.19
N THR A 22 4.06 -10.14 -3.28
CA THR A 22 2.69 -10.67 -3.39
C THR A 22 1.92 -10.50 -2.09
N SER A 23 0.59 -10.57 -2.15
CA SER A 23 -0.24 -10.48 -0.93
C SER A 23 0.04 -11.60 0.07
N GLU A 24 0.51 -12.75 -0.41
CA GLU A 24 0.98 -13.87 0.41
C GLU A 24 2.27 -13.54 1.16
N GLU A 25 3.28 -13.01 0.47
CA GLU A 25 4.55 -12.62 1.07
C GLU A 25 4.38 -11.46 2.06
N ILE A 26 3.54 -10.49 1.73
CA ILE A 26 3.19 -9.38 2.62
C ILE A 26 2.53 -9.92 3.90
N GLY A 27 1.59 -10.86 3.77
CA GLY A 27 0.95 -11.51 4.91
C GLY A 27 1.97 -12.19 5.81
N LYS A 28 2.89 -12.97 5.23
CA LYS A 28 3.99 -13.61 5.97
C LYS A 28 4.90 -12.60 6.68
N LYS A 29 5.28 -11.51 6.01
CA LYS A 29 6.16 -10.46 6.59
C LYS A 29 5.50 -9.67 7.72
N LEU A 30 4.19 -9.45 7.63
CA LEU A 30 3.44 -8.65 8.60
C LEU A 30 2.75 -9.48 9.68
N PHE A 31 2.89 -10.82 9.64
CA PHE A 31 2.17 -11.77 10.49
C PHE A 31 0.65 -11.62 10.38
N LEU A 32 0.15 -11.48 9.15
CA LEU A 32 -1.27 -11.29 8.82
C LEU A 32 -1.73 -12.31 7.78
N SER A 33 -3.02 -12.65 7.80
CA SER A 33 -3.62 -13.48 6.76
C SER A 33 -3.65 -12.76 5.41
N THR A 34 -3.58 -13.52 4.33
CA THR A 34 -3.63 -13.00 2.95
C THR A 34 -4.91 -12.22 2.68
N GLU A 35 -6.03 -12.65 3.26
CA GLU A 35 -7.32 -11.97 3.22
C GLU A 35 -7.27 -10.60 3.89
N THR A 36 -6.60 -10.50 5.04
CA THR A 36 -6.38 -9.21 5.72
C THR A 36 -5.60 -8.26 4.81
N ILE A 37 -4.55 -8.74 4.15
CA ILE A 37 -3.79 -7.94 3.18
C ILE A 37 -4.66 -7.50 1.99
N ARG A 38 -5.52 -8.39 1.46
CA ARG A 38 -6.46 -8.04 0.38
C ARG A 38 -7.44 -6.94 0.80
N THR A 39 -7.93 -6.98 2.03
CA THR A 39 -8.80 -5.92 2.60
C THR A 39 -8.04 -4.60 2.71
N TYR A 40 -6.82 -4.61 3.25
CA TYR A 40 -5.98 -3.41 3.29
C TYR A 40 -5.72 -2.85 1.89
N ARG A 41 -5.40 -3.71 0.90
CA ARG A 41 -5.21 -3.29 -0.49
C ARG A 41 -6.46 -2.60 -1.03
N LYS A 42 -7.65 -3.19 -0.88
CA LYS A 42 -8.91 -2.55 -1.30
C LYS A 42 -9.11 -1.18 -0.66
N ASN A 43 -8.87 -1.06 0.63
CA ASN A 43 -8.99 0.22 1.34
C ASN A 43 -7.98 1.25 0.81
N LEU A 44 -6.75 0.83 0.55
CA LEU A 44 -5.71 1.66 -0.05
C LEU A 44 -6.08 2.16 -1.45
N PHE A 45 -6.61 1.28 -2.30
CA PHE A 45 -7.10 1.65 -3.64
C PHE A 45 -8.20 2.72 -3.55
N CYS A 46 -9.14 2.54 -2.62
CA CYS A 46 -10.22 3.50 -2.39
C CYS A 46 -9.71 4.84 -1.82
N LYS A 47 -8.84 4.80 -0.80
CA LYS A 47 -8.28 6.00 -0.15
C LYS A 47 -7.40 6.83 -1.07
N LEU A 48 -6.66 6.17 -1.97
CA LEU A 48 -5.76 6.83 -2.91
C LEU A 48 -6.40 7.13 -4.26
N ASP A 49 -7.67 6.75 -4.46
CA ASP A 49 -8.43 6.91 -5.70
C ASP A 49 -7.68 6.34 -6.92
N VAL A 50 -7.29 5.07 -6.81
CA VAL A 50 -6.50 4.36 -7.83
C VAL A 50 -7.10 3.00 -8.13
N THR A 51 -6.85 2.50 -9.34
CA THR A 51 -7.45 1.26 -9.86
C THR A 51 -6.43 0.14 -10.08
N ASN A 52 -5.13 0.44 -10.07
CA ASN A 52 -4.08 -0.54 -10.31
C ASN A 52 -2.81 -0.26 -9.49
N VAL A 53 -1.94 -1.26 -9.39
CA VAL A 53 -0.72 -1.21 -8.55
C VAL A 53 0.21 -0.09 -9.00
N ALA A 54 0.35 0.16 -10.31
CA ALA A 54 1.15 1.26 -10.83
C ALA A 54 0.62 2.63 -10.34
N GLY A 55 -0.69 2.81 -10.34
CA GLY A 55 -1.37 3.98 -9.80
C GLY A 55 -1.15 4.13 -8.31
N LEU A 56 -1.26 3.02 -7.56
CA LEU A 56 -0.96 2.99 -6.11
C LEU A 56 0.47 3.47 -5.82
N VAL A 57 1.45 2.93 -6.53
CA VAL A 57 2.87 3.29 -6.36
C VAL A 57 3.12 4.74 -6.75
N ARG A 58 2.60 5.20 -7.90
CA ARG A 58 2.67 6.60 -8.33
C ARG A 58 2.09 7.54 -7.28
N ARG A 59 0.89 7.22 -6.78
CA ARG A 59 0.20 8.06 -5.81
C ARG A 59 0.88 8.08 -4.45
N ALA A 60 1.50 6.97 -4.08
CA ALA A 60 2.32 6.89 -2.88
C ALA A 60 3.56 7.81 -2.94
N PHE A 61 4.17 8.01 -4.12
CA PHE A 61 5.22 9.02 -4.29
C PHE A 61 4.67 10.44 -4.25
N GLU A 62 3.57 10.72 -4.96
CA GLU A 62 2.94 12.06 -4.98
C GLU A 62 2.47 12.52 -3.59
N CYS A 63 2.06 11.58 -2.74
CA CYS A 63 1.63 11.85 -1.37
C CYS A 63 2.78 11.76 -0.34
N GLU A 64 4.04 11.61 -0.79
CA GLU A 64 5.22 11.49 0.08
C GLU A 64 5.08 10.36 1.13
N ILE A 65 4.45 9.26 0.74
CA ILE A 65 4.37 8.01 1.52
C ILE A 65 5.58 7.14 1.19
N LEU A 66 5.96 7.11 -0.08
CA LEU A 66 7.21 6.52 -0.55
C LEU A 66 8.21 7.64 -0.88
N GLN A 67 9.45 7.42 -0.50
CA GLN A 67 10.59 8.25 -0.86
C GLN A 67 11.61 7.35 -1.57
N VAL A 68 12.10 7.80 -2.71
CA VAL A 68 13.29 7.22 -3.33
C VAL A 68 14.47 7.98 -2.75
N GLY A 69 15.42 7.24 -2.15
CA GLY A 69 16.67 7.82 -1.67
C GLY A 69 17.59 8.22 -2.80
#